data_AF-A0A1Z1WRR8-F1
#
_entry.id   AF-A0A1Z1WRR8-F1
#
_cell.length_a   1.000
_cell.length_b   1.000
_cell.length_c   1.000
_cell.angle_alpha   90.00
_cell.angle_beta   90.00
_cell.angle_gamma   90.00
#
_symmetry.space_group_name_H-M   'P 1'
#
loop_
_entity.id
_entity.type
_entity.pdbx_description
1 polymer ?
#
loop_
_entity_poly.entity_id
_entity_poly.type
_entity_poly.pdbx_seq_one_letter_code
_entity_poly.pdbx_strand_id
1 'polypeptide(L)' 'MRRYDHRRFDGDVLFFRATVDTIDDALTPDTWTPYVSGRIDNTDVACSHKDMTLPEPIAHIARVVADRLTELEK' A
#
# COMPACT_ATOMS: atom_id res chain seq x y z
N MET A 1 -3.61 -25.11 -6.25
CA MET A 1 -3.12 -23.73 -6.12
C MET A 1 -2.70 -23.22 -7.49
N ARG A 2 -3.29 -22.12 -7.98
CA ARG A 2 -2.76 -21.45 -9.16
C ARG A 2 -1.44 -20.77 -8.76
N ARG A 3 -0.34 -21.18 -9.38
CA ARG A 3 0.95 -20.51 -9.21
C ARG A 3 0.98 -19.34 -10.19
N TYR A 4 0.94 -18.13 -9.67
CA TYR A 4 1.16 -16.92 -10.46
C TYR A 4 2.65 -16.57 -10.37
N ASP A 5 3.29 -16.40 -11.53
CA ASP A 5 4.65 -15.87 -11.60
C ASP A 5 4.56 -14.35 -11.65
N HIS A 6 4.77 -13.71 -10.50
CA HIS A 6 4.75 -12.25 -10.40
C HIS A 6 6.10 -11.72 -10.87
N ARG A 7 6.12 -11.03 -12.01
CA ARG A 7 7.29 -10.25 -12.40
C ARG A 7 7.58 -9.21 -11.31
N ARG A 8 8.86 -9.03 -11.00
CA ARG A 8 9.32 -7.97 -10.09
C ARG A 8 8.97 -6.61 -10.69
N PHE A 9 8.43 -5.71 -9.88
CA PHE A 9 8.21 -4.31 -10.22
C PHE A 9 9.50 -3.51 -9.97
N ASP A 10 9.91 -2.74 -10.97
CA ASP A 10 11.10 -1.89 -10.88
C ASP A 10 10.71 -0.44 -10.54
N GLY A 11 10.74 -0.10 -9.26
CA GLY A 11 10.33 1.21 -8.75
C GLY A 11 9.90 1.21 -7.28
N ASP A 12 9.62 2.40 -6.76
CA ASP A 12 9.08 2.60 -5.42
C ASP A 12 7.55 2.36 -5.38
N VAL A 13 7.05 1.90 -4.25
CA VAL A 13 5.63 1.59 -4.02
C VAL A 13 5.11 2.35 -2.81
N LEU A 14 4.00 3.07 -2.97
CA LEU A 14 3.16 3.49 -1.84
C LEU A 14 2.28 2.31 -1.43
N PHE A 15 2.41 1.85 -0.20
CA PHE A 15 1.61 0.75 0.37
C PHE A 15 0.63 1.31 1.39
N PHE A 16 -0.65 0.94 1.29
CA PHE A 16 -1.69 1.39 2.21
C PHE A 16 -2.21 0.20 3.02
N ARG A 17 -1.97 0.22 4.34
CA ARG A 17 -2.31 -0.88 5.25
C ARG A 17 -3.53 -0.54 6.08
N ALA A 18 -4.62 -1.29 5.91
CA ALA A 18 -5.74 -1.26 6.84
C ALA A 18 -5.33 -1.86 8.20
N THR A 19 -5.71 -1.19 9.29
CA THR A 19 -5.27 -1.56 10.65
C THR A 19 -6.40 -2.03 11.56
N VAL A 20 -7.65 -2.01 11.09
CA VAL A 20 -8.82 -2.55 11.81
C VAL A 20 -9.20 -3.91 11.22
N ASP A 21 -9.65 -4.83 12.08
CA ASP A 21 -10.03 -6.20 11.72
C ASP A 21 -8.93 -6.95 10.93
N THR A 22 -7.65 -6.68 11.24
CA THR A 22 -6.51 -7.34 10.62
C THR A 22 -6.60 -8.85 10.87
N ILE A 23 -6.62 -9.63 9.79
CA ILE A 23 -6.82 -11.08 9.84
C ILE A 23 -5.53 -11.82 10.20
N ASP A 24 -4.38 -11.21 9.88
CA ASP A 24 -3.05 -11.77 10.11
C ASP A 24 -2.00 -10.65 10.24
N ASP A 25 -1.39 -10.52 11.42
CA ASP A 25 -0.36 -9.54 11.73
C ASP A 25 0.95 -9.79 10.96
N ALA A 26 1.15 -11.00 10.41
CA ALA A 26 2.30 -11.31 9.57
C ALA A 26 2.18 -10.72 8.14
N LEU A 27 1.01 -10.22 7.74
CA LEU A 27 0.79 -9.54 6.46
C LEU A 27 1.30 -8.09 6.51
N THR A 28 2.61 -7.97 6.70
CA THR A 28 3.32 -6.68 6.74
C THR A 28 3.70 -6.23 5.32
N PRO A 29 3.98 -4.93 5.12
CA PRO A 29 4.54 -4.43 3.85
C PRO A 29 5.82 -5.16 3.42
N ASP A 30 6.62 -5.65 4.37
CA ASP A 30 7.89 -6.35 4.09
C ASP A 30 7.70 -7.66 3.33
N THR A 31 6.51 -8.26 3.39
CA THR A 31 6.17 -9.46 2.61
C THR A 31 6.25 -9.23 1.10
N TRP A 32 6.25 -7.96 0.65
CA TRP A 32 6.37 -7.56 -0.75
C TRP A 32 7.81 -7.33 -1.22
N THR A 33 8.80 -7.34 -0.31
CA THR A 33 10.21 -7.10 -0.64
C THR A 33 10.78 -8.02 -1.75
N PRO A 34 10.36 -9.29 -1.92
CA PRO A 34 10.84 -10.10 -3.05
C PRO A 34 10.34 -9.61 -4.43
N TYR A 35 9.27 -8.81 -4.47
CA TYR A 35 8.56 -8.42 -5.69
C TYR A 35 8.78 -6.96 -6.09
N VAL A 36 9.45 -6.15 -5.27
CA VAL A 36 9.70 -4.72 -5.51
C VAL A 36 11.21 -4.45 -5.49
N SER A 37 11.72 -3.65 -6.43
CA SER A 37 13.15 -3.24 -6.43
C SER A 37 13.42 -1.99 -5.60
N GLY A 38 12.45 -1.08 -5.53
CA GLY A 38 12.56 0.19 -4.82
C GLY A 38 12.06 0.12 -3.38
N ARG A 39 11.79 1.29 -2.82
CA ARG A 39 11.30 1.47 -1.46
C ARG A 39 9.81 1.14 -1.38
N ILE A 40 9.40 0.51 -0.29
CA ILE A 40 7.99 0.33 0.07
C ILE A 40 7.67 1.34 1.16
N ASP A 41 6.92 2.37 0.81
CA ASP A 41 6.49 3.44 1.72
C ASP A 41 5.11 3.09 2.28
N ASN A 42 5.08 2.58 3.51
CA ASN A 42 3.83 2.20 4.16
C ASN A 42 3.09 3.39 4.78
N THR A 43 1.79 3.46 4.54
CA THR A 43 0.83 4.34 5.21
C THR A 43 -0.24 3.48 5.88
N ASP A 44 -0.32 3.58 7.21
CA ASP A 44 -1.41 2.94 7.96
C ASP A 44 -2.70 3.76 7.83
N VAL A 45 -3.81 3.05 7.60
CA VAL A 45 -5.16 3.61 7.49
C VAL A 45 -6.03 2.97 8.57
N ALA A 46 -6.63 3.79 9.41
CA ALA A 46 -7.42 3.39 10.58
C ALA A 46 -8.83 2.90 10.21
N CYS A 47 -8.92 1.96 9.27
CA CYS A 47 -10.17 1.34 8.86
C CYS A 47 -9.97 -0.16 8.58
N SER A 48 -11.08 -0.87 8.36
CA SER A 48 -11.02 -2.26 7.88
C SER A 48 -10.75 -2.27 6.38
N HIS A 49 -10.17 -3.36 5.85
CA HIS A 49 -9.79 -3.42 4.43
C HIS A 49 -10.96 -3.15 3.48
N LYS A 50 -12.15 -3.68 3.80
CA LYS A 50 -13.38 -3.48 3.02
C LYS A 50 -13.87 -2.02 3.03
N ASP A 51 -13.43 -1.23 3.99
CA ASP A 51 -13.87 0.15 4.20
C ASP A 51 -12.88 1.18 3.63
N MET A 52 -11.74 0.75 3.05
CA MET A 52 -10.71 1.65 2.51
C MET A 52 -11.20 2.58 1.40
N THR A 53 -12.34 2.27 0.77
CA THR A 53 -12.97 3.10 -0.26
C THR A 53 -14.11 3.98 0.25
N LEU A 54 -14.41 3.96 1.56
CA LEU A 54 -15.32 4.91 2.18
C LEU A 54 -14.75 6.34 2.12
N PRO A 55 -15.60 7.39 2.25
CA PRO A 55 -15.20 8.76 1.99
C PRO A 55 -13.96 9.24 2.76
N GLU A 56 -13.83 8.88 4.03
CA GLU A 56 -12.72 9.35 4.88
C GLU A 56 -11.40 8.61 4.58
N PRO A 57 -11.34 7.26 4.56
CA PRO A 57 -10.12 6.53 4.17
C PRO A 57 -9.63 6.87 2.76
N ILE A 58 -10.51 6.94 1.76
CA ILE A 58 -10.09 7.20 0.38
C ILE A 58 -9.58 8.63 0.19
N ALA A 59 -10.14 9.61 0.93
CA ALA A 59 -9.63 10.98 0.92
C ALA A 59 -8.23 11.08 1.53
N HIS A 60 -7.95 10.30 2.59
CA HIS A 60 -6.60 10.21 3.17
C HIS A 60 -5.61 9.60 2.17
N ILE A 61 -5.95 8.45 1.57
CA ILE A 61 -5.13 7.78 0.54
C ILE A 61 -4.84 8.73 -0.62
N ALA A 62 -5.87 9.40 -1.15
CA ALA A 62 -5.73 10.33 -2.27
C ALA A 62 -4.78 11.50 -1.97
N ARG A 63 -4.79 12.01 -0.73
CA ARG A 63 -3.87 13.07 -0.30
C ARG A 63 -2.42 12.60 -0.31
N VAL A 64 -2.12 11.42 0.24
CA VAL A 64 -0.77 10.85 0.21
C VAL A 64 -0.28 10.64 -1.22
N VAL A 65 -1.14 10.18 -2.12
CA VAL A 65 -0.82 10.06 -3.56
C VAL A 65 -0.52 11.43 -4.18
N ALA A 66 -1.36 12.44 -3.93
CA ALA A 66 -1.16 13.78 -4.48
C ALA A 66 0.14 14.44 -3.98
N ASP A 67 0.48 14.25 -2.70
CA ASP A 67 1.72 14.74 -2.12
C ASP A 67 2.94 14.09 -2.80
N ARG A 68 2.92 12.75 -2.98
CA ARG A 68 4.00 12.02 -3.68
C ARG A 68 4.16 12.45 -5.14
N LEU A 69 3.07 12.71 -5.85
CA LEU A 69 3.12 13.21 -7.23
C LEU A 69 3.72 14.61 -7.28
N THR A 70 3.33 15.49 -6.36
CA THR A 70 3.90 16.84 -6.24
C THR A 70 5.41 16.81 -5.95
N GLU A 71 5.88 15.86 -5.15
CA GLU A 71 7.31 15.66 -4.88
C GLU A 71 8.10 15.20 -6.12
N LEU A 72 7.48 14.39 -6.98
CA LEU A 72 8.10 13.88 -8.22
C LEU A 72 8.18 14.92 -9.34
N GLU A 73 7.32 15.92 -9.32
CA GLU A 73 7.28 16.99 -10.32
C GLU A 73 8.29 18.13 -10.03
N LYS A 74 8.97 18.11 -8.88
CA LYS A 74 10.02 19.07 -8.52
C LYS A 74 11.37 18.67 -9.09
#